data_AF-A0A7C0Y1Y1-F1
#
_entry.id   AF-A0A7C0Y1Y1-F1
#
_cell.length_a   1.000
_cell.length_b   1.000
_cell.length_c   1.000
_cell.angle_alpha   90.00
_cell.angle_beta   90.00
_cell.angle_gamma   90.00
#
_symmetry.space_group_name_H-M   'P 1'
#
loop_
_entity.id
_entity.type
_entity.pdbx_description
1 polymer ?
#
loop_
_entity_poly.entity_id
_entity_poly.type
_entity_poly.pdbx_seq_one_letter_code
_entity_poly.pdbx_strand_id
1 'polypeptide(L)'
;METMSSLISRIGEELRSPELAERIKKIFEKAGIPWDLNPTDLDINRFEAVANSMIEELDPSEGRLVYGKLLEKLRECGSRLPEILEEKVFPEKLPPEKRKESFGEIVLHVDPEEAAEEAKRCLRCRNPRCVEACPLHFPVPAFLKLTAEKKFDNACRIFLSLIPTPATCSRICIGYCEEACTLNQLA
;
A
#
# COMPACT_ATOMS: atom_id res chain seq x y z
N MET A 1 28.51 -3.43 -7.52
CA MET A 1 27.10 -3.86 -7.44
C MET A 1 26.46 -3.01 -6.38
N GLU A 2 25.30 -2.44 -6.67
CA GLU A 2 24.56 -1.66 -5.69
C GLU A 2 23.97 -2.59 -4.64
N THR A 3 24.04 -2.19 -3.37
CA THR A 3 23.52 -2.93 -2.21
C THR A 3 22.56 -2.05 -1.45
N MET A 4 21.73 -2.65 -0.58
CA MET A 4 20.91 -1.88 0.35
C MET A 4 21.76 -0.92 1.19
N SER A 5 22.95 -1.33 1.63
CA SER A 5 23.88 -0.45 2.36
C SER A 5 24.25 0.82 1.58
N SER A 6 24.67 0.68 0.32
CA SER A 6 25.02 1.84 -0.52
C SER A 6 23.80 2.69 -0.86
N LEU A 7 22.64 2.07 -1.10
CA LEU A 7 21.40 2.79 -1.43
C LEU A 7 20.92 3.65 -0.25
N ILE A 8 20.87 3.07 0.95
CA ILE A 8 20.45 3.80 2.15
C ILE A 8 21.44 4.92 2.51
N SER A 9 22.74 4.71 2.29
CA SER A 9 23.74 5.76 2.49
C SER A 9 23.50 6.96 1.55
N ARG A 10 23.25 6.70 0.26
CA ARG A 10 22.90 7.75 -0.73
C ARG A 10 21.64 8.51 -0.34
N ILE A 11 20.59 7.81 0.12
CA ILE A 11 19.36 8.45 0.61
C ILE A 11 19.68 9.37 1.79
N GLY A 12 20.46 8.89 2.76
CA GLY A 12 20.86 9.71 3.91
C GLY A 12 21.62 10.98 3.53
N GLU A 13 22.54 10.89 2.56
CA GLU A 13 23.30 12.04 2.02
C GLU A 13 22.37 13.06 1.33
N GLU A 14 21.42 12.60 0.51
CA GLU A 14 20.47 13.48 -0.19
C GLU A 14 19.52 14.22 0.76
N LEU A 15 19.16 13.59 1.88
CA LEU A 15 18.25 14.16 2.87
C LEU A 15 18.89 15.26 3.73
N ARG A 16 20.23 15.41 3.69
CA ARG A 16 20.99 16.44 4.43
C ARG A 16 20.68 16.50 5.93
N SER A 17 20.25 15.38 6.52
CA SER A 17 19.95 15.24 7.95
C SER A 17 20.64 13.99 8.49
N PRO A 18 21.75 14.13 9.25
CA PRO A 18 22.46 13.00 9.83
C PRO A 18 21.60 12.16 10.79
N GLU A 19 20.72 12.81 11.54
CA GLU A 19 19.80 12.17 12.49
C GLU A 19 18.77 11.30 11.78
N LEU A 20 18.19 11.81 10.69
CA LEU A 20 17.24 11.07 9.88
C LEU A 20 17.94 9.90 9.16
N ALA A 21 19.14 10.10 8.64
CA ALA A 21 19.92 9.04 8.01
C ALA A 21 20.18 7.86 8.96
N GLU A 22 20.48 8.12 10.24
CA GLU A 22 20.68 7.07 11.23
C GLU A 22 19.38 6.35 11.59
N ARG A 23 18.27 7.09 11.69
CA ARG A 23 16.93 6.48 11.88
C ARG A 23 16.53 5.58 10.72
N ILE A 24 16.84 5.97 9.48
CA ILE A 24 16.60 5.13 8.30
C ILE A 24 17.38 3.82 8.42
N LYS A 25 18.66 3.86 8.83
CA LYS A 25 19.41 2.61 9.02
C LYS A 25 18.77 1.69 10.05
N LYS A 26 18.40 2.25 11.20
CA LYS A 26 17.71 1.52 12.27
C LYS A 26 16.39 0.89 11.78
N ILE A 27 15.64 1.60 10.92
CA ILE A 27 14.41 1.08 10.29
C ILE A 27 14.70 -0.18 9.46
N PHE A 28 15.73 -0.16 8.61
CA PHE A 28 16.09 -1.31 7.77
C PHE A 28 16.63 -2.49 8.59
N GLU A 29 17.39 -2.22 9.66
CA GLU A 29 17.83 -3.26 10.61
C GLU A 29 16.65 -3.90 11.35
N LYS A 30 15.73 -3.08 11.87
CA LYS A 30 14.51 -3.55 12.55
C LYS A 30 13.62 -4.37 11.62
N ALA A 31 13.54 -3.98 10.34
CA ALA A 31 12.84 -4.71 9.30
C ALA A 31 13.54 -6.03 8.88
N GLY A 32 14.76 -6.28 9.37
CA GLY A 32 15.52 -7.50 9.08
C GLY A 32 16.01 -7.59 7.63
N ILE A 33 16.20 -6.44 6.97
CA ILE A 33 16.69 -6.40 5.59
C ILE A 33 18.22 -6.62 5.59
N PRO A 34 18.75 -7.65 4.90
CA PRO A 34 20.19 -7.84 4.80
C PRO A 34 20.86 -6.66 4.10
N TRP A 35 21.97 -6.17 4.67
CA TRP A 35 22.68 -5.00 4.13
C TRP A 35 23.34 -5.23 2.77
N ASP A 36 23.68 -6.48 2.47
CA ASP A 36 24.24 -6.97 1.22
C ASP A 36 23.16 -7.32 0.18
N LEU A 37 21.87 -7.20 0.53
CA LEU A 37 20.77 -7.44 -0.38
C LEU A 37 20.87 -6.51 -1.60
N ASN A 38 20.63 -7.06 -2.79
CA ASN A 38 20.47 -6.26 -3.99
C ASN A 38 19.13 -5.49 -3.91
N PRO A 39 19.10 -4.17 -4.14
CA PRO A 39 17.86 -3.39 -4.15
C PRO A 39 16.73 -3.95 -5.02
N THR A 40 17.05 -4.65 -6.12
CA THR A 40 16.04 -5.28 -6.98
C THR A 40 15.34 -6.48 -6.33
N ASP A 41 15.94 -7.06 -5.29
CA ASP A 41 15.42 -8.23 -4.56
C ASP A 41 14.60 -7.82 -3.32
N LEU A 42 14.38 -6.52 -3.11
CA LEU A 42 13.44 -6.01 -2.12
C LEU A 42 12.01 -6.16 -2.68
N ASP A 43 11.38 -7.29 -2.40
CA ASP A 43 9.99 -7.57 -2.80
C ASP A 43 8.96 -6.95 -1.85
N ILE A 44 7.68 -7.05 -2.22
CA ILE A 44 6.58 -6.48 -1.43
C ILE A 44 6.48 -7.05 -0.01
N ASN A 45 6.85 -8.32 0.18
CA ASN A 45 6.78 -8.98 1.49
C ASN A 45 7.89 -8.47 2.42
N ARG A 46 9.09 -8.25 1.90
CA ARG A 46 10.19 -7.62 2.65
C ARG A 46 9.91 -6.15 2.91
N PHE A 47 9.30 -5.48 1.94
CA PHE A 47 8.95 -4.07 2.05
C PHE A 47 7.90 -3.79 3.14
N GLU A 48 6.99 -4.73 3.41
CA GLU A 48 6.01 -4.63 4.49
C GLU A 48 6.63 -4.24 5.84
N ALA A 49 7.73 -4.91 6.21
CA ALA A 49 8.40 -4.68 7.49
C ALA A 49 9.08 -3.31 7.54
N VAL A 50 9.64 -2.87 6.39
CA VAL A 50 10.24 -1.54 6.23
C VAL A 50 9.15 -0.47 6.39
N ALA A 51 8.05 -0.60 5.67
CA ALA A 51 6.94 0.34 5.69
C ALA A 51 6.31 0.47 7.08
N ASN A 52 6.13 -0.64 7.79
CA ASN A 52 5.62 -0.60 9.17
C ASN A 52 6.60 0.05 10.13
N SER A 53 7.90 -0.23 10.00
CA SER A 53 8.94 0.41 10.83
C SER A 53 9.04 1.91 10.55
N MET A 54 8.84 2.36 9.31
CA MET A 54 8.76 3.78 8.97
C MET A 54 7.62 4.48 9.72
N ILE A 55 6.41 3.90 9.74
CA ILE A 55 5.27 4.48 10.44
C ILE A 55 5.48 4.55 11.96
N GLU A 56 6.21 3.60 12.54
CA GLU A 56 6.47 3.58 13.99
C GLU A 56 7.59 4.54 14.41
N GLU A 57 8.60 4.75 13.56
CA GLU A 57 9.82 5.45 13.93
C GLU A 57 9.91 6.87 13.35
N LEU A 58 9.13 7.22 12.33
CA LEU A 58 9.15 8.51 11.63
C LEU A 58 7.87 9.32 11.85
N ASP A 59 7.99 10.65 11.88
CA ASP A 59 6.79 11.49 11.79
C ASP A 59 6.20 11.44 10.36
N PRO A 60 4.92 11.82 10.16
CA PRO A 60 4.26 11.69 8.86
C PRO A 60 4.90 12.47 7.71
N SER A 61 5.66 13.54 8.00
CA SER A 61 6.36 14.31 6.96
C SER A 61 7.68 13.65 6.57
N GLU A 62 8.43 13.15 7.56
CA GLU A 62 9.64 12.37 7.35
C GLU A 62 9.33 11.05 6.63
N GLY A 63 8.29 10.33 7.06
CA GLY A 63 7.87 9.08 6.47
C GLY A 63 7.59 9.21 4.97
N ARG A 64 6.83 10.25 4.59
CA ARG A 64 6.56 10.58 3.18
C ARG A 64 7.81 10.92 2.38
N LEU A 65 8.68 11.73 2.96
CA LEU A 65 9.95 12.11 2.33
C LEU A 65 10.85 10.90 2.08
N VAL A 66 11.04 10.05 3.10
CA VAL A 66 11.87 8.85 3.02
C VAL A 66 11.26 7.82 2.07
N TYR A 67 9.94 7.60 2.12
CA TYR A 67 9.25 6.69 1.22
C TYR A 67 9.41 7.10 -0.24
N GLY A 68 9.14 8.38 -0.57
CA GLY A 68 9.31 8.90 -1.92
C GLY A 68 10.75 8.75 -2.43
N LYS A 69 11.74 9.08 -1.59
CA LYS A 69 13.16 8.91 -1.92
C LYS A 69 13.56 7.45 -2.12
N LEU A 70 13.05 6.55 -1.29
CA LEU A 70 13.30 5.13 -1.42
C LEU A 70 12.74 4.58 -2.73
N LEU A 71 11.50 4.92 -3.10
CA LEU A 71 10.92 4.48 -4.37
C LEU A 71 11.66 5.05 -5.58
N GLU A 72 12.07 6.32 -5.53
CA GLU A 72 12.91 6.96 -6.54
C GLU A 72 14.19 6.14 -6.78
N LYS A 73 14.94 5.80 -5.71
CA LYS A 73 16.19 5.04 -5.84
C LYS A 73 15.98 3.60 -6.24
N LEU A 74 14.94 2.94 -5.73
CA LEU A 74 14.59 1.59 -6.18
C LEU A 74 14.30 1.55 -7.69
N ARG A 75 13.66 2.60 -8.22
CA ARG A 75 13.41 2.74 -9.67
C ARG A 75 14.71 2.94 -10.45
N GLU A 76 15.64 3.75 -9.96
CA GLU A 76 16.98 3.91 -10.56
C GLU A 76 17.75 2.58 -10.63
N CYS A 77 17.59 1.71 -9.62
CA CYS A 77 18.21 0.38 -9.57
C CYS A 77 17.51 -0.66 -10.47
N GLY A 78 16.39 -0.34 -11.12
CA GLY A 78 15.60 -1.27 -11.93
C GLY A 78 14.68 -2.20 -11.11
N SER A 79 14.36 -1.86 -9.87
CA SER A 79 13.36 -2.58 -9.09
C SER A 79 11.96 -2.34 -9.66
N ARG A 80 11.13 -3.39 -9.67
CA ARG A 80 9.71 -3.32 -10.05
C ARG A 80 8.79 -2.97 -8.89
N LEU A 81 9.32 -2.89 -7.67
CA LEU A 81 8.51 -2.60 -6.49
C LEU A 81 7.76 -1.25 -6.59
N PRO A 82 8.35 -0.15 -7.07
CA PRO A 82 7.63 1.11 -7.22
C PRO A 82 6.39 1.01 -8.13
N GLU A 83 6.50 0.30 -9.26
CA GLU A 83 5.37 0.07 -10.18
C GLU A 83 4.17 -0.56 -9.45
N ILE A 84 4.46 -1.60 -8.64
CA ILE A 84 3.45 -2.28 -7.85
C ILE A 84 2.84 -1.34 -6.79
N LEU A 85 3.65 -0.52 -6.11
CA LEU A 85 3.17 0.27 -4.98
C LEU A 85 2.43 1.55 -5.40
N GLU A 86 2.78 2.17 -6.53
CA GLU A 86 2.28 3.49 -6.92
C GLU A 86 1.08 3.44 -7.88
N GLU A 87 0.94 2.40 -8.71
CA GLU A 87 -0.11 2.32 -9.73
C GLU A 87 -1.47 1.92 -9.13
N LYS A 88 -2.22 2.91 -8.62
CA LYS A 88 -3.57 2.70 -8.07
C LYS A 88 -4.61 2.57 -9.19
N VAL A 89 -5.40 1.50 -9.13
CA VAL A 89 -6.59 1.34 -9.98
C VAL A 89 -7.71 2.22 -9.45
N PHE A 90 -8.34 2.95 -10.36
CA PHE A 90 -9.53 3.74 -10.06
C PHE A 90 -10.70 3.29 -10.92
N PRO A 91 -11.92 3.18 -10.36
CA PRO A 91 -13.11 2.86 -11.14
C PRO A 91 -13.37 3.95 -12.18
N GLU A 92 -13.83 3.54 -13.36
CA GLU A 92 -14.35 4.47 -14.35
C GLU A 92 -15.50 5.29 -13.73
N LYS A 93 -15.56 6.57 -14.06
CA LYS A 93 -16.67 7.44 -13.69
C LYS A 93 -17.33 7.95 -14.95
N LEU A 94 -18.67 7.97 -14.98
CA LEU A 94 -19.42 8.61 -16.07
C LEU A 94 -18.87 10.03 -16.34
N PRO A 95 -18.80 10.51 -17.58
CA PRO A 95 -18.38 11.89 -17.85
C PRO A 95 -19.31 12.92 -17.18
N PRO A 96 -18.79 14.04 -16.65
CA PRO A 96 -19.59 15.06 -15.94
C PRO A 96 -20.83 15.54 -16.70
N GLU A 97 -20.76 15.62 -18.02
CA GLU A 97 -21.83 16.04 -18.92
C GLU A 97 -23.00 15.05 -18.86
N LYS A 98 -22.70 13.75 -18.89
CA LYS A 98 -23.68 12.66 -18.82
C LYS A 98 -24.27 12.49 -17.41
N ARG A 99 -23.51 12.79 -16.34
CA ARG A 99 -23.98 12.68 -14.94
C ARG A 99 -25.19 13.59 -14.64
N LYS A 100 -25.34 14.69 -15.38
CA LYS A 100 -26.43 15.67 -15.18
C LYS A 100 -27.74 15.24 -15.83
N GLU A 101 -27.68 14.29 -16.74
CA GLU A 101 -28.82 13.89 -17.58
C GLU A 101 -29.64 12.75 -16.96
N SER A 102 -29.17 12.11 -15.89
CA SER A 102 -29.86 10.99 -15.25
C SER A 102 -29.48 10.81 -13.76
N PHE A 103 -30.23 9.96 -13.06
CA PHE A 103 -29.90 9.49 -11.71
C PHE A 103 -29.14 8.14 -11.72
N GLY A 104 -28.47 7.82 -12.84
CA GLY A 104 -27.67 6.60 -12.97
C GLY A 104 -26.46 6.57 -12.05
N GLU A 105 -25.92 5.38 -11.81
CA GLU A 105 -24.71 5.21 -11.01
C GLU A 105 -23.51 5.92 -11.65
N ILE A 106 -22.83 6.78 -10.89
CA ILE A 106 -21.72 7.60 -11.39
C ILE A 106 -20.40 6.83 -11.41
N VAL A 107 -20.14 6.04 -10.36
CA VAL A 107 -18.93 5.24 -10.19
C VAL A 107 -19.21 3.85 -10.73
N LEU A 108 -18.60 3.53 -11.86
CA LEU A 108 -18.87 2.30 -12.59
C LEU A 108 -18.12 1.11 -11.96
N HIS A 109 -18.15 -0.01 -12.66
CA HIS A 109 -17.48 -1.23 -12.24
C HIS A 109 -15.96 -1.08 -12.37
N VAL A 110 -15.25 -1.82 -11.52
CA VAL A 110 -13.82 -2.11 -11.72
C VAL A 110 -13.78 -3.47 -12.41
N ASP A 111 -12.95 -3.60 -13.44
CA ASP A 111 -12.78 -4.88 -14.11
C ASP A 111 -12.18 -5.92 -13.13
N PRO A 112 -12.60 -7.21 -13.15
CA PRO A 112 -12.07 -8.21 -12.22
C PRO A 112 -10.55 -8.38 -12.29
N GLU A 113 -9.93 -8.20 -13.46
CA GLU A 113 -8.49 -8.24 -13.62
C GLU A 113 -7.84 -7.06 -12.91
N GLU A 114 -8.35 -5.85 -13.15
CA GLU A 114 -7.86 -4.63 -12.49
C GLU A 114 -8.02 -4.70 -10.97
N ALA A 115 -9.16 -5.23 -10.48
CA ALA A 115 -9.39 -5.44 -9.05
C ALA A 115 -8.36 -6.42 -8.45
N ALA A 116 -7.98 -7.46 -9.19
CA ALA A 116 -6.94 -8.39 -8.76
C ALA A 116 -5.55 -7.72 -8.74
N GLU A 117 -5.22 -6.86 -9.71
CA GLU A 117 -3.97 -6.10 -9.72
C GLU A 117 -3.90 -5.10 -8.55
N GLU A 118 -4.94 -4.32 -8.30
CA GLU A 118 -5.01 -3.39 -7.15
C GLU A 118 -4.83 -4.15 -5.83
N ALA A 119 -5.43 -5.33 -5.70
CA ALA A 119 -5.33 -6.14 -4.51
C ALA A 119 -3.90 -6.68 -4.25
N LYS A 120 -3.06 -6.81 -5.29
CA LYS A 120 -1.64 -7.19 -5.14
C LYS A 120 -0.79 -6.10 -4.50
N ARG A 121 -1.25 -4.84 -4.49
CA ARG A 121 -0.55 -3.71 -3.83
C ARG A 121 -0.59 -3.82 -2.31
N CYS A 122 -1.52 -4.60 -1.77
CA CYS A 122 -1.62 -4.81 -0.33
C CYS A 122 -0.35 -5.47 0.22
N LEU A 123 0.32 -4.79 1.15
CA LEU A 123 1.52 -5.30 1.83
C LEU A 123 1.26 -6.52 2.72
N ARG A 124 -0.01 -6.84 2.98
CA ARG A 124 -0.44 -7.88 3.94
C ARG A 124 0.20 -7.67 5.33
N CYS A 125 0.11 -6.43 5.81
CA CYS A 125 0.74 -5.98 7.05
C CYS A 125 0.47 -6.94 8.22
N ARG A 126 1.52 -7.26 8.98
CA ARG A 126 1.44 -8.01 10.23
C ARG A 126 0.64 -7.26 11.29
N ASN A 127 0.76 -5.94 11.30
CA ASN A 127 -0.02 -5.01 12.13
C ASN A 127 -0.98 -4.23 11.21
N PRO A 128 -2.16 -4.79 10.86
CA PRO A 128 -3.02 -4.21 9.85
C PRO A 128 -3.89 -3.08 10.42
N ARG A 129 -3.35 -1.85 10.39
CA ARG A 129 -4.06 -0.61 10.80
C ARG A 129 -5.41 -0.43 10.10
N CYS A 130 -5.55 -0.93 8.87
CA CYS A 130 -6.81 -0.92 8.14
C CYS A 130 -7.92 -1.76 8.80
N VAL A 131 -7.56 -2.84 9.50
CA VAL A 131 -8.50 -3.68 10.27
C VAL A 131 -8.88 -2.98 11.58
N GLU A 132 -7.92 -2.34 12.24
CA GLU A 132 -8.15 -1.59 13.48
C GLU A 132 -9.06 -0.38 13.26
N ALA A 133 -8.86 0.34 12.16
CA ALA A 133 -9.66 1.52 11.80
C ALA A 133 -11.07 1.18 11.30
N CYS A 134 -11.31 -0.05 10.86
CA CYS A 134 -12.63 -0.47 10.40
C CYS A 134 -13.56 -0.72 11.60
N PRO A 135 -14.75 -0.09 11.69
CA PRO A 135 -15.70 -0.34 12.77
C PRO A 135 -16.19 -1.79 12.87
N LEU A 136 -16.11 -2.56 11.78
CA LEU A 136 -16.46 -3.98 11.74
C LEU A 136 -15.26 -4.91 11.97
N HIS A 137 -14.07 -4.35 12.18
CA HIS A 137 -12.80 -5.08 12.15
C HIS A 137 -12.68 -5.99 10.92
N PHE A 138 -13.08 -5.46 9.77
CA PHE A 138 -13.10 -6.21 8.52
C PHE A 138 -11.69 -6.71 8.18
N PRO A 139 -11.50 -8.00 7.87
CA PRO A 139 -10.17 -8.57 7.63
C PRO A 139 -9.66 -8.22 6.24
N VAL A 140 -9.35 -6.94 6.01
CA VAL A 140 -8.91 -6.36 4.72
C VAL A 140 -7.77 -7.17 4.08
N PRO A 141 -6.67 -7.54 4.79
CA PRO A 141 -5.59 -8.30 4.15
C PRO A 141 -6.02 -9.67 3.63
N ALA A 142 -6.92 -10.36 4.33
CA ALA A 142 -7.42 -11.67 3.91
C ALA A 142 -8.35 -11.55 2.71
N PHE A 143 -9.23 -10.55 2.72
CA PHE A 143 -10.10 -10.22 1.58
C PHE A 143 -9.26 -9.90 0.33
N LEU A 144 -8.30 -8.96 0.43
CA LEU A 144 -7.46 -8.56 -0.69
C LEU A 144 -6.54 -9.69 -1.16
N LYS A 145 -6.05 -10.55 -0.27
CA LYS A 145 -5.31 -11.76 -0.68
C LYS A 145 -6.15 -12.64 -1.62
N LEU A 146 -7.40 -12.90 -1.28
CA LEU A 146 -8.29 -13.73 -2.11
C LEU A 146 -8.65 -13.03 -3.42
N THR A 147 -8.85 -11.71 -3.39
CA THR A 147 -9.08 -10.90 -4.60
C THR A 147 -7.88 -10.94 -5.54
N ALA A 148 -6.65 -10.80 -5.03
CA ALA A 148 -5.41 -10.91 -5.81
C ALA A 148 -5.23 -12.30 -6.44
N GLU A 149 -5.74 -13.35 -5.79
CA GLU A 149 -5.75 -14.74 -6.28
C GLU A 149 -6.95 -15.05 -7.19
N LYS A 150 -7.78 -14.04 -7.52
CA LYS A 150 -9.03 -14.17 -8.29
C LYS A 150 -10.04 -15.15 -7.68
N LYS A 151 -9.98 -15.38 -6.37
CA LYS A 151 -10.91 -16.23 -5.60
C LYS A 151 -12.09 -15.40 -5.08
N PHE A 152 -12.80 -14.73 -6.00
CA PHE A 152 -13.83 -13.74 -5.66
C PHE A 152 -14.96 -14.29 -4.81
N ASP A 153 -15.40 -15.54 -5.04
CA ASP A 153 -16.43 -16.18 -4.21
C ASP A 153 -15.99 -16.32 -2.75
N ASN A 154 -14.73 -16.67 -2.51
CA ASN A 154 -14.19 -16.79 -1.16
C ASN A 154 -14.02 -15.40 -0.52
N ALA A 155 -13.59 -14.40 -1.28
CA ALA A 155 -13.53 -13.01 -0.81
C ALA A 155 -14.93 -12.50 -0.42
N CYS A 156 -15.94 -12.79 -1.24
CA CYS A 156 -17.34 -12.43 -0.97
C CYS A 156 -17.87 -13.11 0.30
N ARG A 157 -17.53 -14.39 0.54
CA ARG A 157 -17.90 -15.11 1.77
C ARG A 157 -17.35 -14.47 3.04
N ILE A 158 -16.12 -13.95 3.01
CA ILE A 158 -15.56 -13.19 4.13
C ILE A 158 -16.46 -11.98 4.44
N PHE A 159 -16.86 -11.24 3.40
CA PHE A 159 -17.67 -10.03 3.60
C PHE A 159 -19.08 -10.36 4.10
N LEU A 160 -19.73 -11.35 3.49
CA LEU A 160 -21.06 -11.81 3.89
C LEU A 160 -21.09 -12.40 5.30
N SER A 161 -19.98 -12.90 5.83
CA SER A 161 -19.92 -13.36 7.23
C SER A 161 -20.03 -12.22 8.26
N LEU A 162 -19.82 -10.97 7.85
CA LEU A 162 -19.85 -9.80 8.74
C LEU A 162 -21.09 -8.93 8.54
N ILE A 163 -21.57 -8.78 7.31
CA ILE A 163 -22.74 -7.95 7.00
C ILE A 163 -23.55 -8.55 5.84
N PRO A 164 -24.90 -8.55 5.91
CA PRO A 164 -25.75 -9.09 4.84
C PRO A 164 -25.83 -8.20 3.59
N THR A 165 -25.35 -6.95 3.65
CA THR A 165 -25.44 -5.96 2.57
C THR A 165 -24.07 -5.40 2.16
N PRO A 166 -23.10 -6.26 1.76
CA PRO A 166 -21.74 -5.84 1.47
C PRO A 166 -21.67 -4.80 0.34
N ALA A 167 -22.49 -4.95 -0.70
CA ALA A 167 -22.55 -4.03 -1.83
C ALA A 167 -22.96 -2.61 -1.42
N THR A 168 -23.92 -2.47 -0.51
CA THR A 168 -24.32 -1.16 0.02
C THR A 168 -23.20 -0.58 0.85
N CYS A 169 -22.64 -1.34 1.79
CA CYS A 169 -21.54 -0.90 2.63
C CYS A 169 -20.34 -0.44 1.80
N SER A 170 -19.89 -1.22 0.81
CA SER A 170 -18.75 -0.85 -0.03
C SER A 170 -18.96 0.42 -0.87
N ARG A 171 -20.22 0.80 -1.14
CA ARG A 171 -20.54 2.02 -1.90
C ARG A 171 -20.66 3.27 -1.03
N ILE A 172 -21.14 3.14 0.21
CA ILE A 172 -21.40 4.29 1.09
C ILE A 172 -20.37 4.44 2.22
N CYS A 173 -19.51 3.45 2.42
CA CYS A 173 -18.46 3.51 3.43
C CYS A 173 -17.54 4.69 3.17
N ILE A 174 -17.12 5.34 4.25
CA ILE A 174 -16.22 6.50 4.21
C ILE A 174 -14.74 6.12 4.20
N GLY A 175 -14.42 4.82 4.18
CA GLY A 175 -13.07 4.35 3.90
C GLY A 175 -12.04 4.58 5.01
N TYR A 176 -12.41 4.51 6.29
CA TYR A 176 -11.46 4.60 7.41
C TYR A 176 -10.25 3.65 7.27
N CYS A 177 -10.49 2.46 6.72
CA CYS A 177 -9.45 1.48 6.43
C CYS A 177 -8.46 1.93 5.35
N GLU A 178 -8.91 2.72 4.37
CA GLU A 178 -8.05 3.32 3.34
C GLU A 178 -7.22 4.45 3.91
N GLU A 179 -7.84 5.32 4.74
CA GLU A 179 -7.13 6.41 5.42
C GLU A 179 -6.00 5.86 6.30
N ALA A 180 -6.28 4.84 7.11
CA ALA A 180 -5.31 4.20 8.00
C ALA A 180 -4.34 3.24 7.30
N CYS A 181 -4.45 3.02 5.99
CA CYS A 181 -3.58 2.10 5.26
C CYS A 181 -2.11 2.54 5.34
N THR A 182 -1.19 1.61 5.64
CA THR A 182 0.26 1.90 5.72
C THR A 182 0.77 2.61 4.47
N LEU A 183 0.34 2.19 3.27
CA LEU A 183 0.74 2.86 2.03
C LEU A 183 0.19 4.28 1.93
N ASN A 184 -1.05 4.52 2.37
CA ASN A 184 -1.65 5.86 2.35
C ASN A 184 -0.98 6.80 3.37
N GLN A 185 -0.49 6.26 4.48
CA GLN A 185 0.24 7.04 5.50
C GLN A 185 1.66 7.41 5.06
N LEU A 186 2.23 6.70 4.06
CA LEU A 186 3.56 6.94 3.51
C LEU A 186 3.55 7.68 2.15
N ALA A 187 2.42 7.69 1.44
CA ALA A 187 2.29 8.31 0.11
C ALA A 187 1.94 9.81 0.17
#